data_AF-Q4SFT6-F1
#
_entry.id   AF-Q4SFT6-F1
#
_cell.length_a   1.000
_cell.length_b   1.000
_cell.length_c   1.000
_cell.angle_alpha   90.00
_cell.angle_beta   90.00
_cell.angle_gamma   90.00
#
_symmetry.space_group_name_H-M   'P 1'
#
loop_
_entity.id
_entity.type
_entity.pdbx_description
1 polymer ?
#
loop_
_entity_poly.entity_id
_entity_poly.type
_entity_poly.pdbx_seq_one_letter_code
_entity_poly.pdbx_strand_id
1 'polypeptide(L)'
;MFTPRKTSLPSPSLEDSFFPLSSTSSASLSFALPPSMSSPGSCDSGGGLDPDLILAAELGQALLEKNEELAASLVQSQRQVEVEFDDLKKAGLMCQALQQEKHVLQRKMDMNELAFGQREAELVTDLAAAKAELERHHSQGRDRRKDECGQLTQLSSHNQRLVEQLAEAVTLEHSLRTELRSLREEMEESSFSRNINFKQLESIQAENRVLLERLAHMEVQLRASEEDSDRLRREREQLRERLSELQSTLREKEAEMEQEQGLVFELRSVNRSLQQKALNMGEDAILDGLQAQPLSLLSEIQHSLESELASVRQEKDSLTQQLLNTIKHKVALSQELDAWQVRPCVGASVEVF
;
A
#
# COMPACT_ATOMS: atom_id res chain seq x y z
N MET A 1 -4.15 -54.62 15.53
CA MET A 1 -3.63 -55.84 16.20
C MET A 1 -4.44 -56.10 17.47
N PHE A 2 -4.36 -57.32 18.02
CA PHE A 2 -4.88 -57.75 19.34
C PHE A 2 -6.40 -57.98 19.51
N THR A 3 -6.80 -59.20 19.13
CA THR A 3 -7.57 -60.20 19.94
C THR A 3 -8.73 -59.77 20.85
N PRO A 4 -9.84 -60.54 20.81
CA PRO A 4 -10.58 -60.96 21.99
C PRO A 4 -10.18 -62.38 22.44
N ARG A 5 -9.62 -62.50 23.65
CA ARG A 5 -9.57 -63.77 24.42
C ARG A 5 -10.65 -63.72 25.50
N LYS A 6 -11.46 -64.78 25.60
CA LYS A 6 -12.31 -65.24 26.72
C LYS A 6 -13.05 -66.48 26.17
N THR A 7 -12.79 -67.75 26.49
CA THR A 7 -12.43 -68.44 27.76
C THR A 7 -13.46 -68.30 28.87
N SER A 8 -14.50 -69.13 28.83
CA SER A 8 -15.21 -69.64 30.01
C SER A 8 -15.91 -70.95 29.66
N LEU A 9 -15.37 -72.07 30.15
CA LEU A 9 -16.16 -73.26 30.47
C LEU A 9 -17.05 -72.93 31.69
N PRO A 10 -18.04 -73.77 32.01
CA PRO A 10 -17.76 -74.76 33.05
C PRO A 10 -18.11 -76.19 32.63
N SER A 11 -17.37 -77.13 33.23
CA SER A 11 -17.63 -78.58 33.15
C SER A 11 -18.26 -79.05 34.49
N PRO A 12 -18.33 -80.36 34.82
CA PRO A 12 -19.58 -80.99 35.27
C PRO A 12 -19.68 -81.18 36.79
N SER A 13 -20.84 -81.67 37.26
CA SER A 13 -20.99 -82.28 38.59
C SER A 13 -21.29 -83.78 38.45
N LEU A 14 -20.29 -84.61 38.81
CA LEU A 14 -20.44 -86.02 39.13
C LEU A 14 -20.81 -86.17 40.63
N GLU A 15 -20.88 -87.43 41.09
CA GLU A 15 -21.08 -87.85 42.50
C GLU A 15 -22.53 -87.63 42.98
N ASP A 16 -23.40 -88.65 43.04
CA ASP A 16 -23.28 -90.03 43.53
C ASP A 16 -23.03 -90.11 45.05
N SER A 17 -23.99 -90.69 45.77
CA SER A 17 -23.99 -90.85 47.23
C SER A 17 -24.97 -91.95 47.62
N PHE A 18 -24.52 -93.19 47.40
CA PHE A 18 -24.54 -94.28 48.39
C PHE A 18 -25.71 -94.33 49.41
N PHE A 19 -26.49 -95.40 49.29
CA PHE A 19 -26.99 -96.30 50.36
C PHE A 19 -27.25 -95.77 51.78
N PRO A 20 -28.33 -96.28 52.40
CA PRO A 20 -28.06 -97.38 53.33
C PRO A 20 -28.84 -98.66 53.04
N LEU A 21 -28.12 -99.78 53.17
CA LEU A 21 -28.69 -101.08 53.52
C LEU A 21 -29.06 -101.11 55.00
N SER A 22 -29.76 -102.19 55.38
CA SER A 22 -29.86 -102.84 56.69
C SER A 22 -31.25 -102.77 57.34
N SER A 23 -31.94 -103.91 57.53
CA SER A 23 -31.66 -105.03 58.49
C SER A 23 -32.00 -104.60 59.93
N THR A 24 -32.50 -105.45 60.85
CA THR A 24 -32.54 -106.92 60.91
C THR A 24 -33.53 -107.39 62.00
N SER A 25 -33.90 -108.69 61.97
CA SER A 25 -34.24 -109.53 63.14
C SER A 25 -35.58 -109.25 63.87
N SER A 26 -36.23 -110.23 64.50
CA SER A 26 -35.69 -111.46 65.11
C SER A 26 -36.56 -112.71 64.98
N ALA A 27 -35.87 -113.87 65.01
CA ALA A 27 -36.29 -115.19 65.53
C ALA A 27 -37.69 -115.73 65.12
N SER A 28 -37.81 -116.79 64.32
CA SER A 28 -37.41 -118.18 64.63
C SER A 28 -38.12 -118.78 65.85
N LEU A 29 -38.93 -119.83 65.63
CA LEU A 29 -38.79 -121.10 66.35
C LEU A 29 -39.47 -122.23 65.56
N SER A 30 -38.68 -123.25 65.24
CA SER A 30 -39.15 -124.53 64.70
C SER A 30 -39.48 -125.46 65.87
N PHE A 31 -40.53 -126.28 65.76
CA PHE A 31 -40.58 -127.53 66.52
C PHE A 31 -41.24 -128.66 65.73
N ALA A 32 -40.72 -129.87 65.88
CA ALA A 32 -41.11 -131.05 65.12
C ALA A 32 -41.94 -132.04 65.96
N LEU A 33 -42.59 -132.97 65.28
CA LEU A 33 -43.33 -134.14 65.81
C LEU A 33 -42.43 -135.10 66.65
N PRO A 34 -42.99 -136.15 67.32
CA PRO A 34 -44.30 -136.28 67.99
C PRO A 34 -44.11 -136.55 69.52
N PRO A 35 -44.11 -137.75 70.17
CA PRO A 35 -44.50 -139.14 69.82
C PRO A 35 -45.50 -139.87 70.79
N SER A 36 -46.58 -140.44 70.21
CA SER A 36 -47.04 -141.85 70.32
C SER A 36 -47.56 -142.51 71.62
N MET A 37 -48.37 -143.58 71.41
CA MET A 37 -48.79 -144.64 72.37
C MET A 37 -49.76 -144.19 73.50
N SER A 38 -50.69 -145.01 74.04
CA SER A 38 -51.13 -146.39 73.75
C SER A 38 -52.49 -146.70 74.40
N SER A 39 -53.37 -147.46 73.75
CA SER A 39 -54.27 -148.41 74.45
C SER A 39 -53.43 -149.64 74.85
N PRO A 40 -53.66 -150.34 75.98
CA PRO A 40 -54.87 -151.20 76.10
C PRO A 40 -55.37 -151.50 77.54
N GLY A 41 -56.45 -152.29 77.64
CA GLY A 41 -56.80 -153.12 78.81
C GLY A 41 -57.94 -152.53 79.66
N SER A 42 -59.10 -153.17 79.86
CA SER A 42 -59.40 -154.58 80.22
C SER A 42 -59.06 -154.96 81.66
N CYS A 43 -59.93 -154.59 82.61
CA CYS A 43 -60.36 -155.53 83.65
C CYS A 43 -61.76 -155.20 84.20
N ASP A 44 -62.39 -156.25 84.71
CA ASP A 44 -63.74 -156.36 85.22
C ASP A 44 -63.91 -155.72 86.62
N SER A 45 -65.16 -155.47 87.00
CA SER A 45 -65.67 -155.34 88.38
C SER A 45 -65.35 -154.09 89.23
N GLY A 46 -66.35 -153.20 89.31
CA GLY A 46 -66.92 -152.85 90.62
C GLY A 46 -66.57 -151.51 91.28
N GLY A 47 -67.25 -150.43 90.89
CA GLY A 47 -67.69 -149.36 91.81
C GLY A 47 -66.67 -148.31 92.31
N GLY A 48 -66.69 -147.12 91.72
CA GLY A 48 -66.08 -145.89 92.23
C GLY A 48 -66.10 -144.78 91.17
N LEU A 49 -66.73 -143.62 91.45
CA LEU A 49 -67.17 -142.66 90.41
C LEU A 49 -66.82 -141.18 90.71
N ASP A 50 -65.71 -140.91 91.40
CA ASP A 50 -65.42 -139.57 91.92
C ASP A 50 -64.19 -138.81 91.33
N PRO A 51 -63.03 -139.42 90.98
CA PRO A 51 -61.86 -138.64 90.56
C PRO A 51 -61.93 -138.09 89.13
N ASP A 52 -62.42 -138.88 88.17
CA ASP A 52 -62.37 -138.51 86.74
C ASP A 52 -63.36 -137.41 86.36
N LEU A 53 -64.47 -137.27 87.11
CA LEU A 53 -65.47 -136.21 86.87
C LEU A 53 -64.94 -134.84 87.30
N ILE A 54 -64.15 -134.78 88.38
CA ILE A 54 -63.52 -133.54 88.86
C ILE A 54 -62.45 -133.09 87.86
N LEU A 55 -61.59 -134.00 87.41
CA LEU A 55 -60.59 -133.71 86.35
C LEU A 55 -61.25 -133.23 85.04
N ALA A 56 -62.39 -133.80 84.65
CA ALA A 56 -63.15 -133.33 83.49
C ALA A 56 -63.76 -131.94 83.70
N ALA A 57 -64.21 -131.62 84.92
CA ALA A 57 -64.73 -130.29 85.27
C ALA A 57 -63.62 -129.24 85.35
N GLU A 58 -62.47 -129.56 85.95
CA GLU A 58 -61.29 -128.69 85.98
C GLU A 58 -60.73 -128.45 84.57
N LEU A 59 -60.70 -129.47 83.71
CA LEU A 59 -60.29 -129.33 82.31
C LEU A 59 -61.33 -128.55 81.49
N GLY A 60 -62.63 -128.72 81.76
CA GLY A 60 -63.70 -127.90 81.20
C GLY A 60 -63.63 -126.44 81.64
N GLN A 61 -63.29 -126.18 82.90
CA GLN A 61 -63.09 -124.84 83.44
C GLN A 61 -61.80 -124.21 82.88
N ALA A 62 -60.70 -124.95 82.79
CA ALA A 62 -59.49 -124.48 82.12
C ALA A 62 -59.74 -124.19 80.63
N LEU A 63 -60.59 -124.97 79.96
CA LEU A 63 -61.03 -124.67 78.59
C LEU A 63 -61.95 -123.43 78.53
N LEU A 64 -62.80 -123.18 79.53
CA LEU A 64 -63.60 -121.96 79.60
C LEU A 64 -62.72 -120.73 79.85
N GLU A 65 -61.84 -120.77 80.85
CA GLU A 65 -60.86 -119.72 81.14
C GLU A 65 -59.95 -119.46 79.93
N LYS A 66 -59.49 -120.50 79.22
CA LYS A 66 -58.74 -120.32 77.96
C LYS A 66 -59.61 -119.74 76.83
N ASN A 67 -60.89 -120.10 76.73
CA ASN A 67 -61.80 -119.47 75.76
C ASN A 67 -62.13 -118.02 76.13
N GLU A 68 -62.21 -117.67 77.41
CA GLU A 68 -62.41 -116.30 77.89
C GLU A 68 -61.15 -115.43 77.69
N GLU A 69 -59.95 -115.97 77.98
CA GLU A 69 -58.68 -115.34 77.62
C GLU A 69 -58.55 -115.14 76.11
N LEU A 70 -58.90 -116.15 75.31
CA LEU A 70 -58.91 -116.04 73.84
C LEU A 70 -59.95 -115.02 73.35
N ALA A 71 -61.15 -114.98 73.93
CA ALA A 71 -62.18 -114.00 73.59
C ALA A 71 -61.75 -112.57 74.00
N ALA A 72 -61.14 -112.38 75.17
CA ALA A 72 -60.59 -111.10 75.60
C ALA A 72 -59.44 -110.65 74.69
N SER A 73 -58.56 -111.57 74.29
CA SER A 73 -57.47 -111.33 73.33
C SER A 73 -57.99 -110.99 71.93
N LEU A 74 -59.06 -111.65 71.46
CA LEU A 74 -59.74 -111.32 70.21
C LEU A 74 -60.42 -109.93 70.27
N VAL A 75 -61.07 -109.57 71.38
CA VAL A 75 -61.64 -108.23 71.57
C VAL A 75 -60.56 -107.16 71.69
N GLN A 76 -59.42 -107.47 72.32
CA GLN A 76 -58.28 -106.57 72.42
C GLN A 76 -57.62 -106.33 71.05
N SER A 77 -57.38 -107.40 70.28
CA SER A 77 -56.84 -107.29 68.92
C SER A 77 -57.82 -106.61 67.96
N GLN A 78 -59.13 -106.84 68.09
CA GLN A 78 -60.13 -106.09 67.33
C GLN A 78 -60.05 -104.58 67.61
N ARG A 79 -59.96 -104.17 68.89
CA ARG A 79 -59.80 -102.75 69.26
C ARG A 79 -58.47 -102.16 68.77
N GLN A 80 -57.39 -102.94 68.74
CA GLN A 80 -56.11 -102.52 68.18
C GLN A 80 -56.25 -102.23 66.67
N VAL A 81 -56.87 -103.15 65.92
CA VAL A 81 -57.14 -102.96 64.48
C VAL A 81 -58.06 -101.77 64.22
N GLU A 82 -59.06 -101.50 65.07
CA GLU A 82 -59.93 -100.31 64.97
C GLU A 82 -59.13 -99.00 65.17
N VAL A 83 -58.26 -98.93 66.17
CA VAL A 83 -57.38 -97.76 66.40
C VAL A 83 -56.39 -97.58 65.26
N GLU A 84 -55.74 -98.65 64.80
CA GLU A 84 -54.83 -98.62 63.64
C GLU A 84 -55.55 -98.19 62.36
N PHE A 85 -56.79 -98.63 62.15
CA PHE A 85 -57.62 -98.21 61.01
C PHE A 85 -57.94 -96.71 61.07
N ASP A 86 -58.32 -96.19 62.24
CA ASP A 86 -58.59 -94.76 62.42
C ASP A 86 -57.32 -93.90 62.28
N ASP A 87 -56.16 -94.38 62.71
CA ASP A 87 -54.88 -93.69 62.52
C ASP A 87 -54.40 -93.74 61.06
N LEU A 88 -54.55 -94.87 60.36
CA LEU A 88 -54.33 -94.96 58.91
C LEU A 88 -55.27 -94.03 58.13
N LYS A 89 -56.53 -93.90 58.57
CA LYS A 89 -57.52 -92.99 57.96
C LYS A 89 -57.15 -91.53 58.19
N LYS A 90 -56.69 -91.14 59.39
CA LYS A 90 -56.15 -89.80 59.67
C LYS A 90 -54.91 -89.52 58.80
N ALA A 91 -53.99 -90.48 58.70
CA ALA A 91 -52.80 -90.36 57.85
C ALA A 91 -53.17 -90.20 56.36
N GLY A 92 -54.17 -90.94 55.87
CA GLY A 92 -54.70 -90.80 54.51
C GLY A 92 -55.25 -89.40 54.23
N LEU A 93 -56.06 -88.85 55.14
CA LEU A 93 -56.59 -87.48 55.04
C LEU A 93 -55.46 -86.43 55.10
N MET A 94 -54.47 -86.62 55.97
CA MET A 94 -53.31 -85.73 56.07
C MET A 94 -52.45 -85.75 54.79
N CYS A 95 -52.18 -86.94 54.23
CA CYS A 95 -51.51 -87.09 52.94
C CYS A 95 -52.27 -86.39 51.81
N GLN A 96 -53.61 -86.49 51.79
CA GLN A 96 -54.44 -85.79 50.81
C GLN A 96 -54.36 -84.26 50.98
N ALA A 97 -54.38 -83.75 52.22
CA ALA A 97 -54.22 -82.32 52.49
C ALA A 97 -52.84 -81.80 52.03
N LEU A 98 -51.75 -82.51 52.36
CA LEU A 98 -50.40 -82.15 51.94
C LEU A 98 -50.23 -82.18 50.40
N GLN A 99 -50.90 -83.10 49.70
CA GLN A 99 -50.92 -83.11 48.23
C GLN A 99 -51.64 -81.86 47.68
N GLN A 100 -52.78 -81.47 48.26
CA GLN A 100 -53.48 -80.24 47.88
C GLN A 100 -52.62 -79.00 48.13
N GLU A 101 -51.99 -78.89 49.31
CA GLU A 101 -51.07 -77.81 49.64
C GLU A 101 -49.89 -77.74 48.67
N LYS A 102 -49.25 -78.88 48.34
CA LYS A 102 -48.20 -78.94 47.32
C LYS A 102 -48.68 -78.38 45.98
N HIS A 103 -49.84 -78.82 45.48
CA HIS A 103 -50.36 -78.32 44.21
C HIS A 103 -50.74 -76.83 44.25
N VAL A 104 -51.23 -76.33 45.38
CA VAL A 104 -51.50 -74.90 45.59
C VAL A 104 -50.21 -74.09 45.64
N LEU A 105 -49.18 -74.57 46.35
CA LEU A 105 -47.87 -73.93 46.41
C LEU A 105 -47.18 -73.93 45.05
N GLN A 106 -47.22 -75.05 44.31
CA GLN A 106 -46.62 -75.12 42.98
C GLN A 106 -47.28 -74.12 42.02
N ARG A 107 -48.61 -74.06 41.95
CA ARG A 107 -49.32 -73.03 41.17
C ARG A 107 -48.99 -71.60 41.60
N LYS A 108 -48.76 -71.36 42.89
CA LYS A 108 -48.31 -70.05 43.39
C LYS A 108 -46.88 -69.72 42.93
N MET A 109 -45.97 -70.70 42.90
CA MET A 109 -44.64 -70.54 42.33
C MET A 109 -44.72 -70.24 40.83
N ASP A 110 -45.44 -71.07 40.05
CA ASP A 110 -45.62 -70.86 38.61
C ASP A 110 -46.18 -69.46 38.29
N MET A 111 -47.19 -69.00 39.05
CA MET A 111 -47.78 -67.66 38.89
C MET A 111 -46.82 -66.54 39.30
N ASN A 112 -46.00 -66.74 40.34
CA ASN A 112 -44.98 -65.78 40.74
C ASN A 112 -43.87 -65.69 39.69
N GLU A 113 -43.40 -66.82 39.16
CA GLU A 113 -42.39 -66.90 38.09
C GLU A 113 -42.85 -66.17 36.83
N LEU A 114 -44.10 -66.39 36.40
CA LEU A 114 -44.69 -65.63 35.28
C LEU A 114 -44.78 -64.12 35.59
N ALA A 115 -45.16 -63.73 36.81
CA ALA A 115 -45.23 -62.32 37.19
C ALA A 115 -43.84 -61.66 37.32
N PHE A 116 -42.80 -62.40 37.71
CA PHE A 116 -41.42 -61.90 37.70
C PHE A 116 -40.88 -61.82 36.26
N GLY A 117 -41.09 -62.84 35.43
CA GLY A 117 -40.69 -62.83 34.02
C GLY A 117 -41.37 -61.71 33.20
N GLN A 118 -42.62 -61.37 33.52
CA GLN A 118 -43.31 -60.21 32.95
C GLN A 118 -42.62 -58.89 33.35
N ARG A 119 -42.35 -58.68 34.63
CA ARG A 119 -41.62 -57.49 35.13
C ARG A 119 -40.21 -57.39 34.56
N GLU A 120 -39.51 -58.52 34.42
CA GLU A 120 -38.19 -58.56 33.79
C GLU A 120 -38.27 -58.19 32.31
N ALA A 121 -39.29 -58.67 31.58
CA ALA A 121 -39.52 -58.29 30.19
C ALA A 121 -39.84 -56.79 30.05
N GLU A 122 -40.71 -56.25 30.90
CA GLU A 122 -41.03 -54.81 30.98
C GLU A 122 -39.75 -53.98 31.21
N LEU A 123 -38.97 -54.31 32.26
CA LEU A 123 -37.71 -53.63 32.57
C LEU A 123 -36.67 -53.77 31.46
N VAL A 124 -36.61 -54.92 30.76
CA VAL A 124 -35.73 -55.10 29.59
C VAL A 124 -36.19 -54.22 28.42
N THR A 125 -37.49 -54.08 28.18
CA THR A 125 -38.00 -53.16 27.16
C THR A 125 -37.76 -51.70 27.50
N ASP A 126 -37.93 -51.30 28.77
CA ASP A 126 -37.64 -49.94 29.24
C ASP A 126 -36.14 -49.63 29.15
N LEU A 127 -35.27 -50.56 29.55
CA LEU A 127 -33.82 -50.42 29.40
C LEU A 127 -33.40 -50.35 27.92
N ALA A 128 -34.09 -51.06 27.02
CA ALA A 128 -33.84 -50.98 25.58
C ALA A 128 -34.32 -49.64 25.00
N ALA A 129 -35.49 -49.14 25.42
CA ALA A 129 -36.02 -47.85 25.02
C ALA A 129 -35.11 -46.69 25.49
N ALA A 130 -34.73 -46.67 26.77
CA ALA A 130 -33.82 -45.68 27.33
C ALA A 130 -32.44 -45.68 26.66
N LYS A 131 -31.89 -46.84 26.30
CA LYS A 131 -30.66 -46.95 25.50
C LYS A 131 -30.84 -46.35 24.10
N ALA A 132 -31.93 -46.68 23.41
CA ALA A 132 -32.22 -46.14 22.08
C ALA A 132 -32.44 -44.61 22.10
N GLU A 133 -33.07 -44.06 23.15
CA GLU A 133 -33.20 -42.62 23.36
C GLU A 133 -31.84 -41.96 23.63
N LEU A 134 -31.01 -42.56 24.48
CA LEU A 134 -29.65 -42.09 24.73
C LEU A 134 -28.82 -42.07 23.44
N GLU A 135 -28.89 -43.12 22.62
CA GLU A 135 -28.22 -43.18 21.31
C GLU A 135 -28.75 -42.12 20.33
N ARG A 136 -30.06 -41.87 20.29
CA ARG A 136 -30.67 -40.78 19.49
C ARG A 136 -30.19 -39.41 19.96
N HIS A 137 -30.09 -39.16 21.26
CA HIS A 137 -29.54 -37.90 21.77
C HIS A 137 -28.04 -37.75 21.42
N HIS A 138 -27.28 -38.85 21.44
CA HIS A 138 -25.87 -38.85 21.03
C HIS A 138 -25.66 -38.70 19.50
N SER A 139 -26.54 -39.22 18.65
CA SER A 139 -26.48 -38.95 17.20
C SER A 139 -26.87 -37.51 16.91
N GLN A 140 -28.03 -37.04 17.39
CA GLN A 140 -28.47 -35.65 17.23
C GLN A 140 -27.44 -34.64 17.75
N GLY A 141 -26.82 -34.91 18.91
CA GLY A 141 -25.76 -34.06 19.46
C GLY A 141 -24.48 -34.04 18.61
N ARG A 142 -24.14 -35.16 17.95
CA ARG A 142 -23.03 -35.20 16.99
C ARG A 142 -23.38 -34.48 15.69
N ASP A 143 -24.60 -34.60 15.21
CA ASP A 143 -25.02 -34.00 13.95
C ASP A 143 -25.16 -32.47 14.09
N ARG A 144 -25.78 -31.97 15.16
CA ARG A 144 -25.78 -30.53 15.50
C ARG A 144 -24.36 -29.94 15.54
N ARG A 145 -23.40 -30.64 16.16
CA ARG A 145 -21.99 -30.21 16.19
C ARG A 145 -21.32 -30.20 14.80
N LYS A 146 -21.71 -31.10 13.89
CA LYS A 146 -21.24 -31.05 12.49
C LYS A 146 -21.83 -29.85 11.76
N ASP A 147 -23.11 -29.57 11.95
CA ASP A 147 -23.80 -28.43 11.34
C ASP A 147 -23.23 -27.10 11.85
N GLU A 148 -23.03 -26.97 13.17
CA GLU A 148 -22.34 -25.84 13.82
C GLU A 148 -20.91 -25.67 13.27
N CYS A 149 -20.14 -26.76 13.14
CA CYS A 149 -18.80 -26.73 12.54
C CYS A 149 -18.85 -26.32 11.05
N GLY A 150 -19.86 -26.79 10.31
CA GLY A 150 -20.13 -26.38 8.93
C GLY A 150 -20.40 -24.88 8.80
N GLN A 151 -21.26 -24.34 9.67
CA GLN A 151 -21.54 -22.89 9.73
C GLN A 151 -20.30 -22.09 10.13
N LEU A 152 -19.55 -22.53 11.14
CA LEU A 152 -18.31 -21.86 11.57
C LEU A 152 -17.24 -21.86 10.47
N THR A 153 -17.06 -22.96 9.74
CA THR A 153 -16.13 -23.02 8.60
C THR A 153 -16.59 -22.16 7.43
N GLN A 154 -17.89 -22.09 7.15
CA GLN A 154 -18.45 -21.17 6.14
C GLN A 154 -18.22 -19.71 6.53
N LEU A 155 -18.54 -19.31 7.77
CA LEU A 155 -18.30 -17.96 8.29
C LEU A 155 -16.81 -17.62 8.29
N SER A 156 -15.94 -18.55 8.71
CA SER A 156 -14.49 -18.37 8.63
C SER A 156 -14.02 -18.18 7.19
N SER A 157 -14.54 -18.95 6.22
CA SER A 157 -14.19 -18.79 4.81
C SER A 157 -14.69 -17.47 4.21
N HIS A 158 -15.84 -16.96 4.67
CA HIS A 158 -16.37 -15.67 4.25
C HIS A 158 -15.53 -14.52 4.83
N ASN A 159 -15.21 -14.58 6.13
CA ASN A 159 -14.32 -13.62 6.79
C ASN A 159 -12.94 -13.60 6.14
N GLN A 160 -12.37 -14.76 5.80
CA GLN A 160 -11.09 -14.85 5.09
C GLN A 160 -11.15 -14.15 3.73
N ARG A 161 -12.18 -14.40 2.91
CA ARG A 161 -12.38 -13.70 1.63
C ARG A 161 -12.58 -12.19 1.79
N LEU A 162 -13.28 -11.75 2.82
CA LEU A 162 -13.43 -10.32 3.12
C LEU A 162 -12.09 -9.69 3.51
N VAL A 163 -11.26 -10.39 4.29
CA VAL A 163 -9.89 -9.94 4.63
C VAL A 163 -9.00 -9.89 3.38
N GLU A 164 -9.09 -10.87 2.48
CA GLU A 164 -8.39 -10.88 1.19
C GLU A 164 -8.81 -9.69 0.31
N GLN A 165 -10.12 -9.45 0.15
CA GLN A 165 -10.65 -8.31 -0.59
C GLN A 165 -10.25 -6.95 0.02
N LEU A 166 -10.20 -6.84 1.35
CA LEU A 166 -9.72 -5.64 2.03
C LEU A 166 -8.20 -5.45 1.83
N ALA A 167 -7.42 -6.53 1.83
CA ALA A 167 -5.98 -6.46 1.55
C ALA A 167 -5.73 -6.03 0.09
N GLU A 168 -6.46 -6.59 -0.88
CA GLU A 168 -6.43 -6.18 -2.29
C GLU A 168 -6.84 -4.71 -2.48
N ALA A 169 -7.91 -4.26 -1.80
CA ALA A 169 -8.31 -2.85 -1.84
C ALA A 169 -7.25 -1.91 -1.26
N VAL A 170 -6.57 -2.31 -0.17
CA VAL A 170 -5.49 -1.53 0.45
C VAL A 170 -4.21 -1.50 -0.41
N THR A 171 -3.86 -2.59 -1.10
CA THR A 171 -2.71 -2.58 -2.02
C THR A 171 -2.98 -1.73 -3.26
N LEU A 172 -4.20 -1.78 -3.82
CA LEU A 172 -4.63 -0.89 -4.90
C LEU A 172 -4.70 0.58 -4.45
N GLU A 173 -5.16 0.86 -3.23
CA GLU A 173 -5.10 2.22 -2.67
C GLU A 173 -3.64 2.68 -2.51
N HIS A 174 -2.74 1.80 -2.10
CA HIS A 174 -1.31 2.12 -2.00
C HIS A 174 -0.68 2.40 -3.38
N SER A 175 -0.99 1.60 -4.41
CA SER A 175 -0.46 1.82 -5.76
C SER A 175 -0.98 3.14 -6.37
N LEU A 176 -2.28 3.43 -6.23
CA LEU A 176 -2.85 4.71 -6.64
C LEU A 176 -2.25 5.89 -5.85
N ARG A 177 -1.94 5.72 -4.55
CA ARG A 177 -1.20 6.72 -3.76
C ARG A 177 0.27 6.87 -4.15
N THR A 178 0.91 5.86 -4.76
CA THR A 178 2.24 6.03 -5.36
C THR A 178 2.17 6.75 -6.71
N GLU A 179 1.22 6.38 -7.57
CA GLU A 179 1.01 7.04 -8.88
C GLU A 179 0.60 8.51 -8.72
N LEU A 180 -0.27 8.83 -7.75
CA LEU A 180 -0.61 10.22 -7.42
C LEU A 180 0.55 11.02 -6.82
N ARG A 181 1.59 10.36 -6.29
CA ARG A 181 2.83 11.04 -5.86
C ARG A 181 3.76 11.26 -7.05
N SER A 182 4.02 10.25 -7.87
CA SER A 182 4.87 10.42 -9.06
C SER A 182 4.28 11.45 -10.03
N LEU A 183 2.97 11.45 -10.27
CA LEU A 183 2.31 12.47 -11.11
C LEU A 183 2.38 13.90 -10.52
N ARG A 184 2.49 14.04 -9.19
CA ARG A 184 2.74 15.35 -8.55
C ARG A 184 4.20 15.76 -8.69
N GLU A 185 5.13 14.85 -8.47
CA GLU A 185 6.56 15.05 -8.67
C GLU A 185 6.86 15.44 -10.13
N GLU A 186 6.30 14.72 -11.12
CA GLU A 186 6.35 15.05 -12.55
C GLU A 186 5.73 16.43 -12.86
N MET A 187 4.60 16.78 -12.23
CA MET A 187 4.00 18.11 -12.38
C MET A 187 4.92 19.20 -11.83
N GLU A 188 5.48 19.00 -10.63
CA GLU A 188 6.39 19.92 -9.96
C GLU A 188 7.67 20.10 -10.78
N GLU A 189 8.29 19.03 -11.28
CA GLU A 189 9.43 19.06 -12.20
C GLU A 189 9.09 19.77 -13.53
N SER A 190 7.91 19.53 -14.10
CA SER A 190 7.45 20.23 -15.30
C SER A 190 7.22 21.72 -15.04
N SER A 191 6.77 22.09 -13.84
CA SER A 191 6.59 23.48 -13.44
C SER A 191 7.94 24.17 -13.19
N PHE A 192 8.90 23.45 -12.58
CA PHE A 192 10.24 23.93 -12.29
C PHE A 192 11.04 24.17 -13.57
N SER A 193 11.02 23.21 -14.50
CA SER A 193 11.64 23.36 -15.83
C SER A 193 10.99 24.47 -16.66
N ARG A 194 9.66 24.61 -16.64
CA ARG A 194 8.96 25.78 -17.24
C ARG A 194 9.41 27.10 -16.61
N ASN A 195 9.54 27.17 -15.28
CA ASN A 195 10.03 28.36 -14.57
C ASN A 195 11.49 28.69 -14.90
N ILE A 196 12.36 27.69 -15.11
CA ILE A 196 13.73 27.91 -15.59
C ILE A 196 13.72 28.47 -17.00
N ASN A 197 13.00 27.82 -17.93
CA ASN A 197 12.91 28.25 -19.32
C ASN A 197 12.30 29.66 -19.45
N PHE A 198 11.33 30.00 -18.60
CA PHE A 198 10.75 31.33 -18.52
C PHE A 198 11.79 32.39 -18.10
N LYS A 199 12.56 32.14 -17.03
CA LYS A 199 13.64 33.05 -16.61
C LYS A 199 14.76 33.19 -17.64
N GLN A 200 15.11 32.10 -18.35
CA GLN A 200 16.05 32.15 -19.47
C GLN A 200 15.51 33.03 -20.61
N LEU A 201 14.23 32.89 -20.95
CA LEU A 201 13.57 33.72 -21.94
C LEU A 201 13.51 35.20 -21.51
N GLU A 202 13.26 35.49 -20.23
CA GLU A 202 13.32 36.86 -19.69
C GLU A 202 14.73 37.47 -19.82
N SER A 203 15.80 36.71 -19.53
CA SER A 203 17.19 37.15 -19.75
C SER A 203 17.44 37.49 -21.21
N ILE A 204 17.10 36.57 -22.12
CA ILE A 204 17.27 36.76 -23.57
C ILE A 204 16.42 37.93 -24.07
N GLN A 205 15.23 38.16 -23.52
CA GLN A 205 14.41 39.34 -23.85
C GLN A 205 15.05 40.64 -23.35
N ALA A 206 15.65 40.66 -22.15
CA ALA A 206 16.37 41.82 -21.63
C ALA A 206 17.62 42.13 -22.48
N GLU A 207 18.40 41.10 -22.84
CA GLU A 207 19.55 41.23 -23.74
C GLU A 207 19.14 41.79 -25.12
N ASN A 208 18.06 41.27 -25.71
CA ASN A 208 17.53 41.79 -26.98
C ASN A 208 17.08 43.26 -26.88
N ARG A 209 16.48 43.69 -25.76
CA ARG A 209 16.14 45.11 -25.55
C ARG A 209 17.38 45.99 -25.56
N VAL A 210 18.43 45.61 -24.82
CA VAL A 210 19.70 46.37 -24.78
C VAL A 210 20.38 46.39 -26.16
N LEU A 211 20.32 45.29 -26.93
CA LEU A 211 20.83 45.25 -28.30
C LEU A 211 20.04 46.15 -29.25
N LEU A 212 18.71 46.22 -29.13
CA LEU A 212 17.86 47.13 -29.89
C LEU A 212 18.10 48.60 -29.54
N GLU A 213 18.25 48.92 -28.25
CA GLU A 213 18.63 50.27 -27.79
C GLU A 213 20.00 50.69 -28.35
N ARG A 214 20.99 49.78 -28.34
CA ARG A 214 22.30 50.01 -28.95
C ARG A 214 22.20 50.20 -30.46
N LEU A 215 21.38 49.42 -31.16
CA LEU A 215 21.16 49.57 -32.60
C LEU A 215 20.53 50.93 -32.92
N ALA A 216 19.47 51.33 -32.20
CA ALA A 216 18.83 52.63 -32.36
C ALA A 216 19.80 53.80 -32.08
N HIS A 217 20.69 53.66 -31.09
CA HIS A 217 21.74 54.64 -30.83
C HIS A 217 22.72 54.76 -32.00
N MET A 218 23.17 53.63 -32.58
CA MET A 218 24.04 53.63 -33.76
C MET A 218 23.34 54.21 -35.00
N GLU A 219 22.04 53.97 -35.19
CA GLU A 219 21.26 54.61 -36.27
C GLU A 219 21.20 56.13 -36.12
N VAL A 220 21.01 56.64 -34.90
CA VAL A 220 20.99 58.09 -34.64
C VAL A 220 22.37 58.70 -34.89
N GLN A 221 23.45 58.04 -34.47
CA GLN A 221 24.82 58.48 -34.79
C GLN A 221 25.07 58.50 -36.30
N LEU A 222 24.63 57.47 -37.03
CA LEU A 222 24.77 57.38 -38.48
C LEU A 222 24.03 58.54 -39.16
N ARG A 223 22.74 58.76 -38.83
CA ARG A 223 21.94 59.87 -39.39
C ARG A 223 22.58 61.24 -39.13
N ALA A 224 23.12 61.48 -37.92
CA ALA A 224 23.83 62.72 -37.63
C ALA A 224 25.07 62.91 -38.54
N SER A 225 25.85 61.84 -38.76
CA SER A 225 27.01 61.87 -39.66
C SER A 225 26.62 62.03 -41.14
N GLU A 226 25.46 61.51 -41.55
CA GLU A 226 24.89 61.70 -42.89
C GLU A 226 24.44 63.16 -43.08
N GLU A 227 23.75 63.74 -42.09
CA GLU A 227 23.36 65.16 -42.07
C GLU A 227 24.57 66.11 -42.16
N ASP A 228 25.63 65.85 -41.40
CA ASP A 228 26.85 66.64 -41.45
C ASP A 228 27.59 66.46 -42.79
N SER A 229 27.62 65.23 -43.34
CA SER A 229 28.15 64.97 -44.68
C SER A 229 27.34 65.68 -45.79
N ASP A 230 26.04 65.82 -45.60
CA ASP A 230 25.13 66.59 -46.43
C ASP A 230 25.38 68.10 -46.30
N ARG A 231 25.60 68.62 -45.08
CA ARG A 231 25.96 70.04 -44.83
C ARG A 231 27.26 70.40 -45.54
N LEU A 232 28.31 69.60 -45.34
CA LEU A 232 29.60 69.76 -46.03
C LEU A 232 29.48 69.67 -47.56
N ARG A 233 28.57 68.82 -48.09
CA ARG A 233 28.28 68.76 -49.53
C ARG A 233 27.66 70.06 -50.05
N ARG A 234 26.66 70.61 -49.35
CA ARG A 234 26.02 71.90 -49.69
C ARG A 234 27.01 73.06 -49.61
N GLU A 235 27.81 73.15 -48.55
CA GLU A 235 28.86 74.17 -48.40
C GLU A 235 29.88 74.11 -49.55
N ARG A 236 30.34 72.90 -49.89
CA ARG A 236 31.23 72.66 -51.03
C ARG A 236 30.60 73.06 -52.38
N GLU A 237 29.29 72.89 -52.54
CA GLU A 237 28.56 73.35 -53.74
C GLU A 237 28.47 74.88 -53.79
N GLN A 238 28.08 75.55 -52.71
CA GLN A 238 28.10 77.02 -52.60
C GLN A 238 29.50 77.61 -52.85
N LEU A 239 30.56 76.96 -52.36
CA LEU A 239 31.94 77.38 -52.63
C LEU A 239 32.32 77.20 -54.10
N ARG A 240 31.82 76.17 -54.79
CA ARG A 240 32.03 76.00 -56.25
C ARG A 240 31.27 77.04 -57.06
N GLU A 241 30.04 77.37 -56.68
CA GLU A 241 29.25 78.43 -57.30
C GLU A 241 30.01 79.76 -57.22
N ARG A 242 30.43 80.17 -56.01
CA ARG A 242 31.28 81.37 -55.79
C ARG A 242 32.59 81.33 -56.58
N LEU A 243 33.26 80.18 -56.66
CA LEU A 243 34.46 80.04 -57.50
C LEU A 243 34.14 80.21 -58.99
N SER A 244 32.98 79.76 -59.47
CA SER A 244 32.56 79.96 -60.86
C SER A 244 32.20 81.41 -61.17
N GLU A 245 31.56 82.12 -60.24
CA GLU A 245 31.30 83.57 -60.31
C GLU A 245 32.60 84.38 -60.31
N LEU A 246 33.56 84.03 -59.43
CA LEU A 246 34.88 84.66 -59.44
C LEU A 246 35.65 84.36 -60.73
N GLN A 247 35.46 83.18 -61.32
CA GLN A 247 36.05 82.86 -62.64
C GLN A 247 35.34 83.55 -63.82
N SER A 248 34.04 83.87 -63.74
CA SER A 248 33.37 84.65 -64.80
C SER A 248 33.79 86.10 -64.73
N THR A 249 33.75 86.70 -63.53
CA THR A 249 34.21 88.08 -63.30
C THR A 249 35.70 88.28 -63.64
N LEU A 250 36.56 87.28 -63.38
CA LEU A 250 37.95 87.32 -63.86
C LEU A 250 38.03 87.37 -65.39
N ARG A 251 37.30 86.52 -66.12
CA ARG A 251 37.28 86.52 -67.59
C ARG A 251 36.69 87.79 -68.19
N GLU A 252 35.67 88.36 -67.55
CA GLU A 252 35.12 89.66 -67.90
C GLU A 252 36.18 90.76 -67.77
N LYS A 253 36.97 90.76 -66.67
CA LYS A 253 38.07 91.70 -66.48
C LYS A 253 39.26 91.45 -67.41
N GLU A 254 39.57 90.20 -67.75
CA GLU A 254 40.55 89.87 -68.78
C GLU A 254 40.12 90.44 -70.14
N ALA A 255 38.85 90.28 -70.53
CA ALA A 255 38.29 90.83 -71.77
C ALA A 255 38.22 92.37 -71.79
N GLU A 256 37.86 93.02 -70.66
CA GLU A 256 37.96 94.48 -70.51
C GLU A 256 39.40 94.96 -70.73
N MET A 257 40.39 94.30 -70.11
CA MET A 257 41.81 94.62 -70.28
C MET A 257 42.31 94.41 -71.71
N GLU A 258 41.81 93.39 -72.43
CA GLU A 258 42.12 93.19 -73.86
C GLU A 258 41.52 94.30 -74.73
N GLN A 259 40.27 94.71 -74.45
CA GLN A 259 39.63 95.83 -75.14
C GLN A 259 40.38 97.15 -74.92
N GLU A 260 40.76 97.45 -73.67
CA GLU A 260 41.56 98.62 -73.34
C GLU A 260 42.93 98.59 -74.03
N GLN A 261 43.60 97.44 -74.09
CA GLN A 261 44.85 97.27 -74.85
C GLN A 261 44.65 97.54 -76.36
N GLY A 262 43.53 97.09 -76.93
CA GLY A 262 43.15 97.39 -78.32
C GLY A 262 42.97 98.89 -78.56
N LEU A 263 42.20 99.57 -77.71
CA LEU A 263 42.01 101.02 -77.76
C LEU A 263 43.33 101.78 -77.60
N VAL A 264 44.21 101.35 -76.69
CA VAL A 264 45.56 101.91 -76.52
C VAL A 264 46.42 101.70 -77.76
N PHE A 265 46.30 100.56 -78.46
CA PHE A 265 47.00 100.32 -79.71
C PHE A 265 46.49 101.24 -80.83
N GLU A 266 45.17 101.40 -80.97
CA GLU A 266 44.56 102.33 -81.92
C GLU A 266 44.99 103.77 -81.64
N LEU A 267 44.89 104.23 -80.38
CA LEU A 267 45.34 105.56 -79.97
C LEU A 267 46.83 105.77 -80.25
N ARG A 268 47.69 104.78 -79.97
CA ARG A 268 49.12 104.83 -80.35
C ARG A 268 49.32 104.86 -81.87
N SER A 269 48.49 104.17 -82.64
CA SER A 269 48.57 104.15 -84.11
C SER A 269 48.14 105.48 -84.72
N VAL A 270 47.02 106.04 -84.26
CA VAL A 270 46.55 107.38 -84.62
C VAL A 270 47.54 108.44 -84.17
N ASN A 271 48.10 108.34 -82.97
CA ASN A 271 49.14 109.26 -82.49
C ASN A 271 50.40 109.19 -83.39
N ARG A 272 50.89 108.01 -83.76
CA ARG A 272 51.98 107.85 -84.74
C ARG A 272 51.62 108.41 -86.12
N SER A 273 50.38 108.23 -86.59
CA SER A 273 49.92 108.79 -87.88
C SER A 273 49.78 110.31 -87.83
N LEU A 274 49.33 110.87 -86.72
CA LEU A 274 49.29 112.32 -86.50
C LEU A 274 50.70 112.90 -86.32
N GLN A 275 51.61 112.19 -85.67
CA GLN A 275 53.04 112.52 -85.61
C GLN A 275 53.66 112.47 -87.01
N GLN A 276 53.39 111.44 -87.81
CA GLN A 276 53.84 111.39 -89.21
C GLN A 276 53.22 112.50 -90.06
N LYS A 277 51.95 112.86 -89.86
CA LYS A 277 51.36 114.02 -90.55
C LYS A 277 51.97 115.34 -90.07
N ALA A 278 52.25 115.49 -88.78
CA ALA A 278 52.94 116.65 -88.23
C ALA A 278 54.41 116.72 -88.67
N LEU A 279 55.06 115.56 -88.89
CA LEU A 279 56.37 115.46 -89.52
C LEU A 279 56.30 115.79 -91.00
N ASN A 280 55.33 115.29 -91.78
CA ASN A 280 55.19 115.65 -93.19
C ASN A 280 54.87 117.15 -93.36
N MET A 281 53.96 117.70 -92.55
CA MET A 281 53.70 119.15 -92.49
C MET A 281 54.89 119.94 -91.90
N GLY A 282 55.79 119.26 -91.19
CA GLY A 282 57.06 119.77 -90.64
C GLY A 282 58.25 119.60 -91.59
N GLU A 283 58.15 118.71 -92.57
CA GLU A 283 59.09 118.46 -93.66
C GLU A 283 58.74 119.40 -94.84
N ASP A 284 57.46 119.74 -95.01
CA ASP A 284 57.00 120.93 -95.74
C ASP A 284 57.35 122.24 -94.99
N ALA A 285 57.62 122.19 -93.68
CA ALA A 285 58.20 123.27 -92.89
C ALA A 285 59.72 123.09 -92.70
N ILE A 286 60.42 122.96 -93.84
CA ILE A 286 61.88 123.08 -93.89
C ILE A 286 62.34 124.32 -93.09
N LEU A 287 63.37 124.11 -92.27
CA LEU A 287 64.22 125.11 -91.59
C LEU A 287 63.77 125.63 -90.20
N ASP A 288 64.80 125.82 -89.36
CA ASP A 288 64.84 126.45 -88.03
C ASP A 288 64.16 125.78 -86.82
N GLY A 289 64.93 125.68 -85.72
CA GLY A 289 64.42 125.25 -84.40
C GLY A 289 65.46 124.62 -83.47
N LEU A 290 66.60 125.27 -83.21
CA LEU A 290 67.59 124.77 -82.25
C LEU A 290 67.02 124.59 -80.82
N GLN A 291 67.41 123.49 -80.18
CA GLN A 291 67.93 123.42 -78.80
C GLN A 291 67.10 124.02 -77.65
N ALA A 292 66.52 123.15 -76.80
CA ALA A 292 66.51 123.37 -75.35
C ALA A 292 66.28 122.06 -74.56
N GLN A 293 67.29 121.65 -73.79
CA GLN A 293 67.17 120.70 -72.69
C GLN A 293 67.17 121.51 -71.38
N PRO A 294 66.38 121.11 -70.37
CA PRO A 294 67.03 120.88 -69.07
C PRO A 294 66.42 119.67 -68.32
N LEU A 295 67.27 118.69 -67.97
CA LEU A 295 66.88 117.51 -67.19
C LEU A 295 66.97 117.69 -65.66
N SER A 296 67.30 118.89 -65.16
CA SER A 296 67.70 119.07 -63.75
C SER A 296 66.59 118.84 -62.73
N LEU A 297 65.33 119.17 -63.04
CA LEU A 297 64.22 119.04 -62.08
C LEU A 297 63.68 117.60 -62.01
N LEU A 298 63.77 116.85 -63.11
CA LEU A 298 63.14 115.54 -63.26
C LEU A 298 63.91 114.45 -62.48
N SER A 299 65.24 114.50 -62.49
CA SER A 299 66.07 113.62 -61.66
C SER A 299 65.88 113.88 -60.16
N GLU A 300 65.67 115.13 -59.75
CA GLU A 300 65.48 115.51 -58.35
C GLU A 300 64.09 115.09 -57.86
N ILE A 301 63.04 115.23 -58.69
CA ILE A 301 61.72 114.66 -58.43
C ILE A 301 61.79 113.13 -58.31
N GLN A 302 62.47 112.43 -59.23
CA GLN A 302 62.61 110.96 -59.15
C GLN A 302 63.33 110.52 -57.86
N HIS A 303 64.45 111.16 -57.50
CA HIS A 303 65.18 110.81 -56.28
C HIS A 303 64.38 111.13 -55.00
N SER A 304 63.54 112.18 -55.00
CA SER A 304 62.63 112.46 -53.88
C SER A 304 61.54 111.39 -53.75
N LEU A 305 60.93 110.96 -54.87
CA LEU A 305 59.93 109.90 -54.92
C LEU A 305 60.50 108.53 -54.52
N GLU A 306 61.72 108.20 -54.93
CA GLU A 306 62.38 106.96 -54.52
C GLU A 306 62.73 106.97 -53.02
N SER A 307 63.13 108.12 -52.46
CA SER A 307 63.36 108.29 -51.03
C SER A 307 62.07 108.17 -50.20
N GLU A 308 61.00 108.83 -50.63
CA GLU A 308 59.65 108.71 -50.03
C GLU A 308 59.18 107.24 -50.04
N LEU A 309 59.24 106.57 -51.20
CA LEU A 309 58.86 105.16 -51.34
C LEU A 309 59.73 104.21 -50.51
N ALA A 310 61.02 104.51 -50.33
CA ALA A 310 61.90 103.76 -49.44
C ALA A 310 61.48 103.92 -47.97
N SER A 311 61.15 105.14 -47.53
CA SER A 311 60.69 105.40 -46.16
C SER A 311 59.34 104.70 -45.87
N VAL A 312 58.37 104.80 -46.78
CA VAL A 312 57.06 104.14 -46.66
C VAL A 312 57.19 102.62 -46.62
N ARG A 313 58.12 102.03 -47.39
CA ARG A 313 58.44 100.60 -47.30
C ARG A 313 59.03 100.24 -45.93
N GLN A 314 59.96 101.03 -45.42
CA GLN A 314 60.57 100.81 -44.11
C GLN A 314 59.57 100.93 -42.96
N GLU A 315 58.66 101.91 -43.00
CA GLU A 315 57.56 102.04 -42.02
C GLU A 315 56.58 100.87 -42.12
N LYS A 316 56.19 100.46 -43.33
CA LYS A 316 55.31 99.30 -43.54
C LYS A 316 55.94 98.02 -42.99
N ASP A 317 57.24 97.79 -43.23
CA ASP A 317 57.93 96.60 -42.72
C ASP A 317 58.14 96.67 -41.19
N SER A 318 58.37 97.86 -40.62
CA SER A 318 58.40 98.09 -39.17
C SER A 318 57.05 97.79 -38.50
N LEU A 319 55.95 98.32 -39.05
CA LEU A 319 54.58 98.03 -38.61
C LEU A 319 54.26 96.53 -38.75
N THR A 320 54.71 95.88 -39.81
CA THR A 320 54.53 94.44 -40.01
C THR A 320 55.28 93.63 -38.93
N GLN A 321 56.49 94.04 -38.55
CA GLN A 321 57.24 93.42 -37.45
C GLN A 321 56.60 93.68 -36.08
N GLN A 322 56.09 94.89 -35.81
CA GLN A 322 55.34 95.19 -34.59
C GLN A 322 54.06 94.34 -34.49
N LEU A 323 53.31 94.21 -35.58
CA LEU A 323 52.10 93.40 -35.64
C LEU A 323 52.41 91.92 -35.40
N LEU A 324 53.48 91.39 -36.03
CA LEU A 324 53.93 90.01 -35.82
C LEU A 324 54.36 89.75 -34.36
N ASN A 325 55.07 90.68 -33.73
CA ASN A 325 55.43 90.56 -32.32
C ASN A 325 54.21 90.63 -31.39
N THR A 326 53.22 91.46 -31.73
CA THR A 326 51.95 91.57 -30.98
C THR A 326 51.12 90.29 -31.13
N ILE A 327 51.08 89.68 -32.31
CA ILE A 327 50.44 88.37 -32.55
C ILE A 327 51.16 87.28 -31.75
N LYS A 328 52.50 87.21 -31.78
CA LYS A 328 53.27 86.26 -30.97
C LYS A 328 52.97 86.41 -29.47
N HIS A 329 52.87 87.65 -28.97
CA HIS A 329 52.55 87.91 -27.56
C HIS A 329 51.10 87.53 -27.22
N LYS A 330 50.13 87.78 -28.12
CA LYS A 330 48.76 87.27 -27.96
C LYS A 330 48.66 85.75 -28.01
N VAL A 331 49.45 85.07 -28.84
CA VAL A 331 49.49 83.61 -28.90
C VAL A 331 50.09 83.04 -27.60
N ALA A 332 51.17 83.63 -27.08
CA ALA A 332 51.72 83.24 -25.77
C ALA A 332 50.70 83.42 -24.63
N LEU A 333 50.02 84.58 -24.58
CA LEU A 333 48.96 84.84 -23.60
C LEU A 333 47.75 83.89 -23.76
N SER A 334 47.44 83.45 -24.98
CA SER A 334 46.38 82.46 -25.24
C SER A 334 46.80 81.08 -24.73
N GLN A 335 48.05 80.67 -24.99
CA GLN A 335 48.62 79.41 -24.46
C GLN A 335 48.72 79.40 -22.93
N GLU A 336 49.00 80.55 -22.30
CA GLU A 336 48.91 80.70 -20.85
C GLU A 336 47.45 80.58 -20.36
N LEU A 337 46.50 81.22 -21.02
CA LEU A 337 45.07 81.14 -20.68
C LEU A 337 44.52 79.71 -20.79
N ASP A 338 44.91 78.98 -21.84
CA ASP A 338 44.60 77.56 -22.02
C ASP A 338 45.23 76.71 -20.89
N ALA A 339 46.45 77.03 -20.47
CA ALA A 339 47.10 76.37 -19.32
C ALA A 339 46.41 76.66 -17.96
N TRP A 340 45.67 77.76 -17.84
CA TRP A 340 44.80 78.01 -16.68
C TRP A 340 43.48 77.22 -16.73
N GLN A 341 42.92 76.95 -17.91
CA GLN A 341 41.67 76.18 -18.05
C GLN A 341 41.81 74.67 -17.79
N VAL A 342 43.04 74.12 -17.83
CA VAL A 342 43.29 72.67 -17.70
C VAL A 342 43.73 72.24 -16.28
N ARG A 343 43.74 73.15 -15.28
CA ARG A 343 44.03 72.78 -13.88
C ARG A 343 42.77 72.41 -13.08
N PRO A 344 42.66 71.16 -12.58
CA PRO A 344 41.62 70.79 -11.60
C PRO A 344 41.82 71.52 -10.27
N CYS A 345 40.72 71.77 -9.57
CA CYS A 345 40.69 72.54 -8.33
C CYS A 345 41.55 71.91 -7.21
N VAL A 346 42.47 72.71 -6.65
CA VAL A 346 43.00 72.52 -5.28
C VAL A 346 43.04 73.89 -4.63
N GLY A 347 42.32 74.09 -3.53
CA GLY A 347 42.35 75.37 -2.80
C GLY A 347 41.03 75.87 -2.22
N ALA A 348 40.19 74.99 -1.67
CA ALA A 348 39.21 75.45 -0.67
C ALA A 348 39.94 75.61 0.68
N SER A 349 40.44 76.80 0.95
CA SER A 349 40.91 77.23 2.28
C SER A 349 40.66 78.72 2.42
N VAL A 350 39.44 79.05 2.86
CA VAL A 350 39.08 80.39 3.29
C VAL A 350 39.28 80.44 4.81
N GLU A 351 40.46 80.87 5.23
CA GLU A 351 40.60 81.50 6.55
C GLU A 351 40.28 82.99 6.44
N VAL A 352 39.97 83.56 7.61
CA VAL A 352 39.73 84.97 7.97
C VAL A 352 38.26 85.39 8.07
N PHE A 353 37.61 84.91 9.14
CA PHE A 353 37.32 85.75 10.31
C PHE A 353 37.18 84.89 11.59
#